data_AF-A0A550BWS5-F1
#
_entry.id   AF-A0A550BWS5-F1
#
_cell.length_a   1.000
_cell.length_b   1.000
_cell.length_c   1.000
_cell.angle_alpha   90.00
_cell.angle_beta   90.00
_cell.angle_gamma   90.00
#
_symmetry.space_group_name_H-M   'P 1'
#
loop_
_entity.id
_entity.type
_entity.pdbx_description
1 polymer ?
#
loop_
_entity_poly.entity_id
_entity_poly.type
_entity_poly.pdbx_seq_one_letter_code
_entity_poly.pdbx_strand_id
1 'polypeptide(L)' 'MCRFRRVRNVFLRCGHAESLPDQLIECESTTCKFSPNHPPTCRPPTCTKTCWQYRQYPEQYSPNIDRYCPACAVALGRS' A
#
# COMPACT_ATOMS: atom_id res chain seq x y z
N MET A 1 3.77 -5.79 10.15
CA MET A 1 2.30 -6.02 10.26
C MET A 1 1.63 -5.54 9.00
N CYS A 2 0.48 -6.12 8.60
CA CYS A 2 -0.22 -5.68 7.40
C CYS A 2 -0.65 -4.21 7.52
N ARG A 3 -0.55 -3.46 6.43
CA ARG A 3 -0.95 -2.04 6.35
C ARG A 3 -1.44 -1.70 4.95
N PHE A 4 -2.21 -0.63 4.84
CA PHE A 4 -2.48 -0.04 3.53
C PHE A 4 -1.34 0.91 3.14
N ARG A 5 -1.11 1.06 1.84
CA ARG A 5 -0.22 2.06 1.28
C ARG A 5 -1.00 2.93 0.32
N ARG A 6 -0.93 4.24 0.54
CA ARG A 6 -1.49 5.25 -0.35
C ARG A 6 -0.36 5.78 -1.22
N VAL A 7 -0.45 5.56 -2.52
CA VAL A 7 0.58 5.95 -3.47
C VAL A 7 0.14 7.21 -4.20
N ARG A 8 1.01 8.22 -4.25
CA ARG A 8 0.82 9.43 -5.04
C ARG A 8 2.05 9.69 -5.90
N ASN A 9 1.99 9.28 -7.16
CA ASN A 9 3.08 9.48 -8.10
C ASN A 9 3.22 10.95 -8.45
N VAL A 10 4.42 11.51 -8.33
CA VAL A 10 4.73 12.89 -8.71
C VAL A 10 5.57 12.88 -9.99
N PHE A 11 5.04 13.43 -11.07
CA PHE A 11 5.68 13.43 -12.39
C PHE A 11 6.48 14.70 -12.61
N LEU A 12 7.81 14.60 -12.59
CA LEU A 12 8.70 15.76 -12.57
C LEU A 12 8.66 16.58 -13.87
N ARG A 13 8.35 15.97 -15.02
CA ARG A 13 8.37 16.66 -16.32
C ARG A 13 7.16 17.56 -16.58
N CYS A 14 6.07 17.36 -15.84
CA CYS A 14 4.86 18.18 -15.95
C CYS A 14 4.36 18.72 -14.60
N GLY A 15 4.97 18.34 -13.48
CA GLY A 15 4.57 18.76 -12.14
C GLY A 15 3.25 18.15 -11.63
N HIS A 16 2.59 17.32 -12.43
CA HIS A 16 1.34 16.65 -12.04
C HIS A 16 1.58 15.55 -11.03
N ALA A 17 0.56 15.31 -10.19
CA ALA A 17 0.56 14.20 -9.26
C ALA A 17 -0.71 13.37 -9.42
N GLU A 18 -0.56 12.05 -9.40
CA GLU A 18 -1.66 11.10 -9.55
C GLU A 18 -1.73 10.19 -8.33
N SER A 19 -2.91 10.18 -7.69
CA SER A 19 -3.21 9.27 -6.59
C SER A 19 -3.65 7.93 -7.15
N LEU A 20 -3.00 6.86 -6.72
CA LEU A 20 -3.36 5.48 -7.08
C LEU A 20 -4.28 4.88 -5.99
N PRO A 21 -5.00 3.79 -6.31
CA PRO A 21 -5.76 3.03 -5.32
C PRO A 21 -4.90 2.54 -4.16
N ASP A 22 -5.51 2.44 -2.98
CA ASP A 22 -4.84 1.91 -1.78
C ASP A 22 -4.36 0.47 -2.03
N GLN A 23 -3.06 0.22 -1.80
CA GLN A 23 -2.44 -1.09 -1.92
C GLN A 23 -2.38 -1.76 -0.54
N LEU A 24 -2.83 -3.01 -0.42
CA LEU A 24 -2.59 -3.80 0.78
C LEU A 24 -1.14 -4.29 0.78
N ILE A 25 -0.36 -3.87 1.77
CA ILE A 25 0.97 -4.39 2.04
C ILE A 25 0.82 -5.46 3.11
N GLU A 26 0.97 -6.72 2.70
CA GLU A 26 0.96 -7.87 3.59
C GLU A 26 2.27 -7.96 4.36
N CYS A 27 2.21 -8.59 5.53
CA CYS A 27 3.41 -8.95 6.28
C CYS A 27 3.44 -10.46 6.48
N GLU A 28 4.60 -10.99 6.84
CA GLU A 28 4.81 -12.43 7.02
C GLU A 28 4.66 -12.90 8.47
N SER A 29 4.19 -12.02 9.37
CA SER A 29 4.09 -12.32 10.81
C SER A 29 2.99 -13.33 11.11
N THR A 30 3.30 -14.37 11.89
CA THR A 30 2.33 -15.37 12.37
C THR A 30 1.40 -14.81 13.45
N THR A 31 1.72 -13.67 14.06
CA THR A 31 0.93 -13.01 15.10
C THR A 31 0.09 -11.85 14.55
N CYS A 32 -0.02 -11.69 13.25
CA CYS A 32 -0.91 -10.71 12.63
C CYS A 32 -2.10 -11.42 11.99
N LYS A 33 -3.33 -11.19 12.46
CA LYS A 33 -4.51 -11.95 11.95
C LYS A 33 -4.80 -11.75 10.45
N PHE A 34 -4.22 -10.73 9.83
CA PHE A 34 -4.37 -10.41 8.42
C PHE A 34 -3.21 -10.92 7.56
N SER A 35 -2.20 -11.54 8.17
CA SER A 35 -1.07 -12.11 7.47
C SER A 35 -1.46 -13.45 6.86
N PRO A 36 -0.98 -13.78 5.64
CA PRO A 36 -1.15 -15.11 5.07
C PRO A 36 -0.50 -16.21 5.94
N ASN A 37 0.52 -15.86 6.74
CA ASN A 37 1.21 -16.79 7.63
C ASN A 37 0.53 -16.95 9.00
N HIS A 38 -0.61 -16.29 9.24
CA HIS A 38 -1.32 -16.46 10.50
C HIS A 38 -1.97 -17.85 10.58
N PRO A 39 -1.68 -18.64 11.62
CA PRO A 39 -2.15 -20.01 11.68
C PRO A 39 -3.69 -20.08 11.79
N PRO A 40 -4.36 -20.95 11.01
CA PRO A 40 -5.83 -21.06 11.00
C PRO A 40 -6.39 -21.63 12.32
N THR A 41 -5.53 -22.23 13.14
CA THR A 41 -5.82 -22.74 14.48
C THR A 41 -5.77 -21.66 15.56
N CYS A 42 -5.15 -20.50 15.29
CA CYS A 42 -5.13 -19.38 16.23
C CYS A 42 -6.46 -18.64 16.19
N ARG A 43 -7.32 -18.90 17.20
CA ARG A 43 -8.68 -18.39 17.30
C ARG A 43 -8.90 -17.66 18.64
N PRO A 44 -9.99 -16.88 18.79
CA PRO A 44 -10.36 -16.30 20.08
C PRO A 44 -10.56 -17.39 21.16
N PRO A 45 -10.25 -17.12 22.44
CA PRO A 45 -9.85 -15.82 23.00
C PRO A 45 -8.33 -15.55 22.97
N THR A 46 -7.50 -16.53 22.61
CA THR A 46 -6.05 -16.37 22.62
C THR A 46 -5.60 -15.37 21.55
N CYS A 47 -6.12 -15.51 20.33
CA CYS A 47 -5.79 -14.62 19.20
C CYS A 47 -6.01 -13.15 19.55
N THR A 48 -7.13 -12.79 20.20
CA THR A 48 -7.46 -11.39 20.53
C THR A 48 -6.51 -10.77 21.55
N LYS A 49 -5.80 -11.59 22.33
CA LYS A 49 -4.84 -11.15 23.36
C LYS A 49 -3.39 -11.15 22.87
N THR A 50 -3.03 -12.10 22.02
CA THR A 50 -1.62 -12.33 21.62
C THR A 50 -1.30 -11.84 20.21
N CYS A 51 -2.31 -11.65 19.37
CA CYS A 51 -2.13 -11.26 17.98
C CYS A 51 -2.60 -9.84 17.72
N TRP A 52 -2.02 -9.23 16.70
CA TRP A 52 -2.44 -7.94 16.19
C TRP A 52 -3.84 -8.02 15.58
N GLN A 53 -4.74 -7.24 16.17
CA GLN A 53 -6.16 -7.20 15.79
C GLN A 53 -6.48 -6.15 14.73
N TYR A 54 -5.55 -5.24 14.46
CA TYR A 54 -5.72 -4.14 13.52
C TYR A 54 -4.54 -4.07 12.54
N ARG A 55 -4.80 -3.55 11.35
CA ARG A 55 -3.75 -3.15 10.42
C ARG A 55 -3.03 -1.93 10.99
N GLN A 56 -1.76 -1.75 10.63
CA GLN A 56 -1.06 -0.52 10.99
C GLN A 56 -1.60 0.67 10.20
N TYR A 57 -1.24 1.87 10.66
CA TYR A 57 -1.57 3.11 10.00
C TYR A 57 -1.15 3.08 8.51
N PRO A 58 -1.95 3.65 7.60
CA PRO A 58 -1.59 3.65 6.19
C PRO A 58 -0.25 4.34 5.92
N GLU A 59 0.60 3.67 5.17
CA GLU A 59 1.84 4.25 4.66
C GLU A 59 1.53 5.28 3.57
N GLN A 60 2.08 6.49 3.70
CA GLN A 60 2.06 7.50 2.64
C GLN A 60 3.32 7.32 1.79
N TYR A 61 3.14 7.04 0.50
CA TYR A 61 4.26 6.85 -0.42
C TYR A 61 4.09 7.78 -1.62
N SER A 62 5.02 8.70 -1.83
CA SER A 62 4.95 9.67 -2.93
C SER A 62 6.25 9.66 -3.75
N PRO A 63 6.40 8.72 -4.69
CA PRO A 63 7.62 8.63 -5.50
C PRO A 63 7.66 9.75 -6.54
N ASN A 64 8.87 10.27 -6.74
CA ASN A 64 9.17 11.22 -7.80
C ASN A 64 9.60 10.46 -9.05
N ILE A 65 8.88 10.64 -10.16
CA ILE A 65 9.08 9.94 -11.43
C ILE A 65 9.51 10.97 -12.47
N ASP A 66 10.73 10.83 -13.02
CA ASP A 66 11.21 11.67 -14.13
C ASP A 66 10.56 11.27 -15.47
N ARG A 67 9.24 11.42 -15.57
CA ARG A 67 8.44 11.21 -16.79
C ARG A 67 7.27 12.20 -16.81
N TYR A 68 6.55 12.23 -17.93
CA TYR A 68 5.24 12.87 -18.00
C TYR A 68 4.18 11.95 -17.39
N CYS A 69 3.12 12.52 -16.81
CA CYS A 69 1.96 11.72 -16.44
C CYS A 69 1.28 11.14 -17.69
N PRO A 70 0.51 10.04 -17.58
CA PRO A 70 -0.19 9.41 -18.70
C PRO A 70 -0.99 10.41 -19.55
N ALA A 71 -1.73 11.32 -18.91
CA ALA A 71 -2.51 12.34 -19.63
C ALA A 71 -1.63 13.28 -20.49
N CYS A 72 -0.51 13.77 -19.93
CA CYS A 72 0.41 14.63 -20.67
C CYS A 72 1.21 13.85 -21.73
N ALA A 73 1.56 12.59 -21.47
CA ALA A 73 2.24 11.74 -22.44
C ALA A 73 1.37 11.53 -23.69
N VAL A 74 0.07 11.27 -23.50
CA VAL A 74 -0.90 11.15 -24.60
C VAL A 74 -1.04 12.49 -25.36
N ALA A 75 -1.19 13.61 -24.64
CA ALA A 75 -1.32 14.92 -25.27
C ALA A 75 -0.08 15.33 -26.11
N LEU A 76 1.10 14.83 -25.74
CA LEU A 76 2.37 15.12 -26.43
C LEU A 76 2.77 14.07 -27.48
N GLY A 77 1.98 13.00 -27.67
CA GLY A 77 2.32 11.90 -28.57
C GLY A 77 3.56 11.11 -28.14
N ARG A 78 3.78 10.97 -26.83
CA ARG A 78 4.96 10.30 -26.22
C ARG A 78 4.59 8.99 -25.49
N SER A 79 3.58 8.28 -25.99
CA SER A 79 3.07 7.01 -25.43
C SER A 79 4.12 5.90 -25.45
#